data_AF-A0A8J8Y629-F1
#
_entry.id   AF-A0A8J8Y629-F1
#
_cell.length_a   1.000
_cell.length_b   1.000
_cell.length_c   1.000
_cell.angle_alpha   90.00
_cell.angle_beta   90.00
_cell.angle_gamma   90.00
#
_symmetry.space_group_name_H-M   'P 1'
#
loop_
_entity.id
_entity.type
_entity.pdbx_description
1 polymer ?
#
loop_
_entity_poly.entity_id
_entity_poly.type
_entity_poly.pdbx_seq_one_letter_code
_entity_poly.pdbx_strand_id
1 'polypeptide(L)'
;MKPLIEAAVVDMFEAGLPARFGVADLDCASGPNALALISTAINAVHHHLLGPAPAAASRCDELTVLLNDLPTNDFTSAMTGLPLLRQKHSVVGSGVDYWPGVFVSVVPGTFYGRLFPERTMHLVCSSFSLHWLSKVC
;
A
#
# COMPACT_ATOMS: atom_id res chain seq x y z
N MET A 1 8.43 1.97 -11.24
CA MET A 1 8.08 1.90 -9.81
C MET A 1 8.15 0.49 -9.23
N LYS A 2 7.55 -0.52 -9.88
CA LYS A 2 7.49 -1.91 -9.38
C LYS A 2 8.79 -2.50 -8.76
N PRO A 3 9.94 -2.55 -9.45
CA PRO A 3 11.14 -3.18 -8.88
C PRO A 3 11.68 -2.46 -7.65
N LEU A 4 11.45 -1.15 -7.52
CA LEU A 4 11.85 -0.38 -6.35
C LEU A 4 10.92 -0.66 -5.16
N ILE A 5 9.62 -0.86 -5.40
CA ILE A 5 8.66 -1.27 -4.36
C ILE A 5 9.03 -2.65 -3.85
N GLU A 6 9.30 -3.60 -4.75
CA GLU A 6 9.71 -4.95 -4.40
C GLU A 6 11.00 -4.93 -3.56
N ALA A 7 12.04 -4.24 -4.01
CA ALA A 7 13.29 -4.09 -3.26
C ALA A 7 13.09 -3.44 -1.88
N ALA A 8 12.30 -2.36 -1.78
CA ALA A 8 12.03 -1.72 -0.51
C ALA A 8 11.31 -2.65 0.47
N VAL A 9 10.38 -3.47 -0.01
CA VAL A 9 9.71 -4.47 0.83
C VAL A 9 10.71 -5.54 1.30
N VAL A 10 11.61 -6.03 0.43
CA VAL A 10 12.66 -6.98 0.83
C VAL A 10 13.47 -6.41 2.00
N ASP A 11 14.03 -5.22 1.83
CA ASP A 11 14.92 -4.59 2.81
C ASP A 11 14.22 -4.39 4.17
N MET A 12 12.93 -4.04 4.15
CA MET A 12 12.13 -3.87 5.36
C MET A 12 11.82 -5.18 6.07
N PHE A 13 11.65 -6.27 5.32
CA PHE A 13 11.43 -7.59 5.88
C PHE A 13 12.70 -8.15 6.53
N GLU A 14 13.87 -7.88 5.94
CA GLU A 14 15.17 -8.22 6.54
C GLU A 14 15.43 -7.45 7.85
N ALA A 15 14.95 -6.21 7.94
CA ALA A 15 15.05 -5.39 9.15
C ALA A 15 14.09 -5.82 10.29
N GLY A 16 13.12 -6.71 10.01
CA GLY A 16 12.11 -7.18 10.96
C GLY A 16 10.76 -6.49 10.78
N LEU A 17 9.75 -7.27 10.38
CA LEU A 17 8.44 -6.73 10.05
C LEU A 17 7.61 -6.46 11.31
N PRO A 18 6.95 -5.29 11.42
CA PRO A 18 6.00 -5.03 12.49
C PRO A 18 4.72 -5.85 12.29
N ALA A 19 4.01 -6.11 13.40
CA ALA A 19 2.72 -6.80 13.38
C ALA A 19 1.65 -6.08 12.52
N ARG A 20 1.79 -4.77 12.34
CA ARG A 20 0.96 -3.97 11.43
C ARG A 20 1.84 -3.25 10.44
N PHE A 21 1.64 -3.50 9.16
CA PHE A 21 2.36 -2.84 8.08
C PHE A 21 1.47 -1.80 7.41
N GLY A 22 2.01 -0.60 7.23
CA GLY A 22 1.29 0.55 6.69
C GLY A 22 1.86 0.94 5.34
N VAL A 23 1.02 0.98 4.31
CA VAL A 23 1.38 1.40 2.95
C VAL A 23 0.54 2.60 2.56
N ALA A 24 1.17 3.67 2.06
CA ALA A 24 0.45 4.79 1.46
C ALA A 24 0.83 4.99 0.00
N ASP A 25 -0.16 5.38 -0.78
CA ASP A 25 0.03 5.98 -2.11
C ASP A 25 -0.36 7.46 -2.02
N LEU A 26 0.60 8.36 -2.22
CA LEU A 26 0.41 9.80 -2.21
C LEU A 26 0.10 10.28 -3.62
N ASP A 27 -1.05 10.94 -3.75
CA ASP A 27 -1.61 11.42 -5.03
C ASP A 27 -1.94 10.24 -5.97
N CYS A 28 -2.83 9.36 -5.46
CA CYS A 28 -3.23 8.12 -6.11
C CYS A 28 -4.03 8.33 -7.41
N ALA A 29 -4.44 9.56 -7.71
CA ALA A 29 -5.36 9.89 -8.79
C ALA A 29 -6.69 9.11 -8.67
N SER A 30 -7.34 8.86 -9.80
CA SER A 30 -8.65 8.21 -9.89
C SER A 30 -8.67 7.06 -10.89
N GLY A 31 -9.75 6.27 -10.84
CA GLY A 31 -9.99 5.16 -11.75
C GLY A 31 -9.10 3.93 -11.50
N PRO A 32 -9.00 3.03 -12.50
CA PRO A 32 -8.39 1.71 -12.33
C PRO A 32 -6.91 1.74 -11.93
N ASN A 33 -6.20 2.81 -12.27
CA ASN A 33 -4.78 2.95 -12.02
C ASN A 33 -4.47 3.34 -10.56
N ALA A 34 -5.43 3.90 -9.83
CA ALA A 34 -5.24 4.35 -8.45
C ALA A 34 -4.88 3.21 -7.47
N LEU A 35 -5.14 1.96 -7.85
CA LEU A 35 -4.80 0.78 -7.07
C LEU A 35 -3.53 0.07 -7.57
N ALA A 36 -2.88 0.54 -8.63
CA ALA A 36 -1.78 -0.19 -9.27
C ALA A 36 -0.53 -0.26 -8.40
N LEU A 37 -0.13 0.85 -7.78
CA LEU A 37 1.03 0.92 -6.89
C LEU A 37 0.79 0.09 -5.64
N ILE A 38 -0.36 0.25 -5.01
CA ILE A 38 -0.79 -0.56 -3.86
C ILE A 38 -0.86 -2.05 -4.22
N SER A 39 -1.42 -2.42 -5.37
CA SER A 39 -1.47 -3.83 -5.81
C SER A 39 -0.07 -4.43 -5.90
N THR A 40 0.90 -3.62 -6.35
CA THR A 40 2.31 -4.02 -6.42
C THR A 40 2.91 -4.19 -5.02
N ALA A 41 2.66 -3.26 -4.10
CA ALA A 41 3.13 -3.36 -2.72
C ALA A 41 2.55 -4.57 -1.99
N ILE A 42 1.23 -4.83 -2.13
CA ILE A 42 0.58 -6.02 -1.55
C ILE A 42 1.20 -7.30 -2.12
N ASN A 43 1.45 -7.37 -3.43
CA ASN A 43 2.10 -8.53 -4.05
C ASN A 43 3.51 -8.76 -3.48
N ALA A 44 4.30 -7.70 -3.32
CA ALA A 44 5.63 -7.81 -2.75
C ALA A 44 5.58 -8.36 -1.32
N VAL A 45 4.70 -7.80 -0.47
CA VAL A 45 4.46 -8.29 0.90
C VAL A 45 4.03 -9.75 0.90
N HIS A 46 3.15 -10.14 -0.03
CA HIS A 46 2.71 -11.51 -0.22
C HIS A 46 3.83 -12.47 -0.56
N HIS A 47 4.63 -12.14 -1.58
CA HIS A 47 5.75 -12.98 -2.00
C HIS A 47 6.77 -13.18 -0.88
N HIS A 48 6.97 -12.18 -0.02
CA HIS A 48 7.84 -12.33 1.14
C HIS A 48 7.25 -13.19 2.26
N LEU A 49 5.98 -12.97 2.62
CA LEU A 49 5.35 -13.72 3.72
C LEU A 49 5.14 -15.20 3.39
N LEU A 50 4.87 -15.54 2.13
CA LEU A 50 4.60 -16.91 1.68
C LEU A 50 5.78 -17.59 0.98
N GLY A 51 6.91 -16.91 0.85
CA GLY A 51 8.11 -17.44 0.22
C GLY A 51 8.76 -18.59 1.01
N PRO A 52 9.73 -19.31 0.41
CA PRO A 52 10.33 -20.53 0.99
C PRO A 52 11.20 -20.31 2.24
N ALA A 53 11.40 -19.07 2.68
CA ALA A 53 12.14 -18.74 3.89
C ALA A 53 11.44 -17.58 4.64
N PRO A 54 10.29 -17.84 5.28
CA PRO A 54 9.77 -16.86 6.23
C PRO A 54 10.83 -16.75 7.33
N ALA A 55 11.43 -15.57 7.51
CA ALA A 55 12.19 -15.31 8.72
C ALA A 55 11.25 -15.65 9.88
N ALA A 56 11.62 -16.64 10.70
CA ALA A 56 10.73 -17.34 11.63
C ALA A 56 10.04 -16.44 12.69
N ALA A 57 10.33 -15.14 12.69
CA ALA A 57 9.80 -14.13 13.60
C ALA A 57 8.93 -13.04 12.93
N SER A 58 8.82 -12.97 11.60
CA SER A 58 8.13 -11.87 10.91
C SER A 58 6.71 -12.25 10.51
N ARG A 59 5.73 -11.95 11.37
CA ARG A 59 4.30 -12.08 11.06
C ARG A 59 3.65 -10.69 10.93
N CYS A 60 3.09 -10.41 9.76
CA CYS A 60 2.24 -9.25 9.50
C CYS A 60 0.77 -9.62 9.71
N ASP A 61 0.16 -9.22 10.81
CA ASP A 61 -1.24 -9.56 11.06
C ASP A 61 -2.18 -8.64 10.29
N GLU A 62 -1.79 -7.37 10.10
CA GLU A 62 -2.61 -6.36 9.44
C GLU A 62 -1.81 -5.55 8.43
N LEU A 63 -2.33 -5.44 7.21
CA LEU A 63 -1.83 -4.57 6.15
C LEU A 63 -2.81 -3.40 5.96
N THR A 64 -2.43 -2.22 6.45
CA THR A 64 -3.20 -0.99 6.24
C THR A 64 -2.71 -0.28 5.00
N VAL A 65 -3.63 0.04 4.10
CA VAL A 65 -3.39 0.72 2.83
C VAL A 65 -4.15 2.04 2.84
N LEU A 66 -3.44 3.14 2.60
CA LEU A 66 -3.99 4.49 2.56
C LEU A 66 -3.77 5.11 1.19
N LEU A 67 -4.87 5.46 0.51
CA LEU A 67 -4.85 6.18 -0.76
C LEU A 67 -5.07 7.66 -0.47
N ASN A 68 -4.05 8.48 -0.69
CA ASN A 68 -4.14 9.92 -0.50
C ASN A 68 -4.29 10.63 -1.84
N ASP A 69 -5.11 11.67 -1.87
CA ASP A 69 -5.17 12.66 -2.93
C ASP A 69 -5.84 13.94 -2.37
N LEU A 70 -5.90 15.00 -3.16
CA LEU A 70 -6.65 16.20 -2.83
C LEU A 70 -8.14 15.89 -2.61
N PRO A 71 -8.85 16.67 -1.76
CA PRO A 71 -10.29 16.49 -1.54
C PRO A 71 -11.16 16.56 -2.80
N THR A 72 -10.64 17.16 -3.87
CA THR A 72 -11.31 17.26 -5.18
C THR A 72 -11.18 16.01 -6.05
N ASN A 73 -10.39 15.02 -5.62
CA ASN A 73 -10.21 13.78 -6.37
C ASN A 73 -11.49 12.91 -6.34
N ASP A 74 -11.69 12.13 -7.40
CA ASP A 74 -12.75 11.15 -7.48
C ASP A 74 -12.35 9.82 -6.82
N PHE A 75 -12.39 9.82 -5.49
CA PHE A 75 -12.19 8.60 -4.70
C PHE A 75 -13.24 7.53 -4.97
N THR A 76 -14.45 7.90 -5.41
CA THR A 76 -15.50 6.92 -5.72
C THR A 76 -15.03 6.03 -6.87
N SER A 77 -14.54 6.64 -7.95
CA SER A 77 -13.96 5.94 -9.09
C SER A 77 -12.75 5.09 -8.71
N ALA A 78 -11.83 5.61 -7.89
CA ALA A 78 -10.69 4.84 -7.39
C ALA A 78 -11.11 3.57 -6.62
N MET A 79 -12.15 3.68 -5.79
CA MET A 79 -12.60 2.58 -4.93
C MET A 79 -13.41 1.50 -5.68
N THR A 80 -13.88 1.78 -6.90
CA THR A 80 -14.59 0.77 -7.73
C THR A 80 -13.73 -0.46 -8.03
N GLY A 81 -12.39 -0.33 -8.06
CA GLY A 81 -11.46 -1.43 -8.29
C GLY A 81 -11.18 -2.31 -7.07
N LEU A 82 -11.65 -1.94 -5.87
CA LEU A 82 -11.36 -2.69 -4.64
C LEU A 82 -11.82 -4.16 -4.66
N PRO A 83 -13.01 -4.51 -5.19
CA PRO A 83 -13.41 -5.92 -5.26
C PRO A 83 -12.42 -6.77 -6.07
N LEU A 84 -11.93 -6.25 -7.19
CA LEU A 84 -10.93 -6.93 -8.03
C LEU A 84 -9.59 -7.04 -7.33
N LEU A 85 -9.17 -5.98 -6.62
CA LEU A 85 -7.96 -6.00 -5.81
C LEU A 85 -8.05 -7.10 -4.73
N ARG A 86 -9.17 -7.16 -4.00
CA ARG A 86 -9.40 -8.19 -2.96
C ARG A 86 -9.43 -9.59 -3.55
N GLN A 87 -10.08 -9.79 -4.69
CA GLN A 87 -10.11 -11.09 -5.37
C GLN A 87 -8.72 -11.54 -5.80
N LYS A 88 -7.92 -10.64 -6.40
CA LYS A 88 -6.56 -10.91 -6.86
C LYS A 88 -5.64 -11.34 -5.71
N HIS A 89 -5.86 -10.80 -4.52
CA HIS A 89 -5.07 -11.06 -3.31
C HIS A 89 -5.77 -12.00 -2.31
N SER A 90 -6.84 -12.67 -2.74
CA SER A 90 -7.54 -13.64 -1.90
C SER A 90 -6.71 -14.92 -1.81
N VAL A 91 -6.49 -15.39 -0.59
CA VAL A 91 -5.86 -16.70 -0.34
C VAL A 91 -6.88 -17.83 -0.16
N VAL A 92 -8.18 -17.55 -0.27
CA VAL A 92 -9.23 -18.57 -0.15
C VAL A 92 -9.07 -19.63 -1.23
N GLY A 93 -8.86 -20.89 -0.82
CA GLY A 93 -8.64 -22.01 -1.74
C GLY A 93 -7.21 -22.16 -2.26
N SER A 94 -6.26 -21.34 -1.81
CA SER A 94 -4.85 -21.40 -2.23
C SER A 94 -4.00 -22.40 -1.44
N GLY A 95 -4.55 -23.02 -0.38
CA GLY A 95 -3.80 -23.90 0.52
C GLY A 95 -2.86 -23.17 1.47
N VAL A 96 -2.97 -21.83 1.54
CA VAL A 96 -2.20 -20.96 2.43
C VAL A 96 -2.97 -20.76 3.73
N ASP A 97 -2.33 -21.11 4.86
CA ASP A 97 -2.93 -21.00 6.20
C ASP A 97 -2.87 -19.60 6.80
N TYR A 98 -2.12 -18.67 6.17
CA TYR A 98 -1.86 -17.34 6.72
C TYR A 98 -1.83 -16.23 5.67
N TRP A 99 -2.61 -15.18 5.89
CA TRP A 99 -2.57 -13.95 5.10
C TRP A 99 -3.00 -12.76 5.98
N PRO A 100 -2.27 -11.63 6.00
CA PRO A 100 -2.70 -10.42 6.71
C PRO A 100 -4.10 -9.98 6.30
N GLY A 101 -4.84 -9.43 7.26
CA GLY A 101 -6.03 -8.64 6.94
C GLY A 101 -5.63 -7.39 6.16
N VAL A 102 -6.17 -7.22 4.94
CA VAL A 102 -5.87 -6.05 4.09
C VAL A 102 -6.99 -5.01 4.22
N PHE A 103 -6.67 -3.85 4.78
CA PHE A 103 -7.60 -2.75 5.01
C PHE A 103 -7.25 -1.56 4.12
N VAL A 104 -8.13 -1.20 3.20
CA VAL A 104 -7.93 -0.06 2.30
C VAL A 104 -8.82 1.10 2.72
N SER A 105 -8.23 2.27 2.90
CA SER A 105 -8.92 3.52 3.21
C SER A 105 -8.44 4.65 2.31
N VAL A 106 -9.23 5.70 2.19
CA VAL A 106 -8.88 6.93 1.48
C VAL A 106 -8.58 8.04 2.48
N VAL A 107 -7.64 8.92 2.15
CA VAL A 107 -7.20 10.04 2.98
C VAL A 107 -7.21 11.32 2.15
N PRO A 108 -8.33 12.06 2.13
CA PRO A 108 -8.42 13.34 1.43
C PRO A 108 -7.55 14.40 2.10
N GLY A 109 -6.68 15.05 1.35
CA GLY A 109 -5.82 16.12 1.86
C GLY A 109 -4.56 16.32 1.03
N THR A 110 -3.93 17.48 1.18
CA THR A 110 -2.63 17.73 0.55
C THR A 110 -1.51 16.97 1.25
N PHE A 111 -0.69 16.26 0.49
CA PHE A 111 0.52 15.63 1.02
C PHE A 111 1.63 16.63 1.41
N TYR A 112 1.44 17.92 1.14
CA TYR A 112 2.31 18.98 1.69
C TYR A 112 2.01 19.28 3.17
N GLY A 113 0.97 18.68 3.74
CA GLY A 113 0.66 18.71 5.16
C GLY A 113 0.81 17.33 5.82
N ARG A 114 0.52 17.25 7.12
CA ARG A 114 0.48 15.97 7.84
C ARG A 114 -0.80 15.20 7.48
N LEU A 115 -0.63 14.00 6.94
CA LEU A 115 -1.73 13.11 6.55
C LEU A 115 -1.95 11.95 7.52
N PHE A 116 -0.88 11.47 8.16
CA PHE A 116 -0.91 10.25 8.95
C PHE A 116 -0.45 10.51 10.40
N PRO A 117 -0.93 9.70 11.36
CA PRO A 117 -0.38 9.70 12.71
C PRO A 117 1.10 9.29 12.71
N GLU A 118 1.79 9.57 13.81
CA GLU A 118 3.20 9.23 13.92
C GLU A 118 3.41 7.71 13.98
N ARG A 119 4.45 7.24 13.27
CA ARG A 119 4.89 5.83 13.29
C ARG A 119 3.82 4.81 12.84
N THR A 120 2.90 5.20 11.96
CA THR A 120 1.91 4.27 11.39
C THR A 120 2.24 3.78 9.99
N MET A 121 3.05 4.53 9.24
CA MET A 121 3.38 4.22 7.85
C MET A 121 4.79 3.66 7.73
N HIS A 122 4.93 2.64 6.90
CA HIS A 122 6.16 1.88 6.72
C HIS A 122 6.67 2.05 5.29
N LEU A 123 5.78 1.93 4.31
CA LEU A 123 6.06 2.20 2.91
C LEU A 123 5.19 3.35 2.42
N VAL A 124 5.80 4.38 1.83
CA VAL A 124 5.08 5.51 1.22
C VAL A 124 5.54 5.63 -0.22
N CYS A 125 4.61 5.51 -1.14
CA CYS A 125 4.83 5.65 -2.57
C CYS A 125 4.25 6.98 -3.07
N SER A 126 4.89 7.56 -4.07
CA SER A 126 4.38 8.70 -4.83
C SER A 126 4.95 8.61 -6.24
N SER A 127 4.13 8.84 -7.25
CA SER A 127 4.54 8.67 -8.65
C SER A 127 3.95 9.79 -9.50
N PHE A 128 4.82 10.61 -10.10
CA PHE A 128 4.43 11.78 -10.88
C PHE A 128 3.66 12.86 -10.10
N SER A 129 3.91 13.01 -8.80
CA SER A 129 3.12 13.93 -7.95
C SER A 129 3.93 15.11 -7.42
N LEU A 130 5.20 14.88 -7.06
CA LEU A 130 6.06 15.88 -6.41
C LEU A 130 6.43 17.08 -7.30
N HIS A 131 6.12 17.03 -8.59
CA HIS A 131 6.34 18.15 -9.50
C HIS A 131 5.24 19.23 -9.39
N TRP A 132 4.11 18.92 -8.74
CA TRP A 132 3.02 19.86 -8.53
C TRP A 132 3.26 20.76 -7.34
N LEU A 133 3.53 22.05 -7.55
CA LEU A 133 3.75 23.00 -6.46
C LEU A 133 2.49 23.23 -5.63
N SER A 134 2.66 23.46 -4.32
CA SER A 134 1.55 23.74 -3.40
C SER A 134 0.91 25.12 -3.62
N LYS A 135 1.68 26.07 -4.15
CA LYS A 135 1.28 27.44 -4.47
C LYS A 135 2.06 27.91 -5.69
N VAL A 136 1.46 28.83 -6.44
CA VAL A 136 2.17 29.61 -7.45
C VAL A 136 3.02 30.65 -6.74
N CYS A 137 4.25 30.84 -7.21
CA CYS A 137 5.19 31.84 -6.72
C CYS A 137 4.78 33.26 -7.14
#